data_AF-A0A350T3Y1-F1
#
_entry.id   AF-A0A350T3Y1-F1
#
_cell.length_a   1.000
_cell.length_b   1.000
_cell.length_c   1.000
_cell.angle_alpha   90.00
_cell.angle_beta   90.00
_cell.angle_gamma   90.00
#
_symmetry.space_group_name_H-M   'P 1'
#
loop_
_entity.id
_entity.type
_entity.pdbx_description
1 polymer ?
#
loop_
_entity_poly.entity_id
_entity_poly.type
_entity_poly.pdbx_seq_one_letter_code
_entity_poly.pdbx_strand_id
1 'polypeptide(L)'
;MVSVRRLSFIHRTLFSRRASWLSADMQDQPLLSRIQRVARQRAAANDAAHDAAHLARVVANARLLADAELVAGRPVDRHVVEAAAWLHDVIALPKGQGAPGEAARLSSAEARTILRDLGAGDAFAEHVASAVESHSFSGGVEPRTPEARIVQDADRLDALGAIGIARLWVTGAMLGGSLYDPDDPLGVRRELDDRAWGLDHIERKLLRLPALMQTDAGRAEAERRAEFVRCYRDQLLREIGIDAPTLLDRLIARGEIHARMIEPGVPTPTVADAAAAIGVDPRQIIKSLLFTDGRDEVVLAVLSGSSRVDRLRLADVAGLSRVKMAPAELVLARTGYPAGGTPPVGHIEALPVIVDEQVAALPVVFGGGGRVDSLLEIRPAEILRVTGARVADIAESSR
;
A
#
# COMPACT_ATOMS: atom_id res chain seq x y z
N MET A 1 17.05 6.27 -10.08
CA MET A 1 17.29 6.22 -8.61
C MET A 1 16.58 7.37 -7.94
N VAL A 2 15.33 7.17 -7.53
CA VAL A 2 14.66 8.11 -6.61
C VAL A 2 15.07 7.68 -5.21
N SER A 3 15.82 8.52 -4.51
CA SER A 3 16.29 8.24 -3.15
C SER A 3 15.11 7.96 -2.22
N VAL A 4 15.20 6.88 -1.43
CA VAL A 4 14.25 6.45 -0.39
C VAL A 4 13.84 7.61 0.54
N ARG A 5 14.69 8.63 0.70
CA ARG A 5 14.39 9.86 1.46
C ARG A 5 13.31 10.76 0.84
N ARG A 6 13.13 10.78 -0.48
CA ARG A 6 12.10 11.59 -1.15
C ARG A 6 10.70 10.99 -1.00
N LEU A 7 10.61 9.65 -0.97
CA LEU A 7 9.35 8.93 -0.70
C LEU A 7 8.91 9.09 0.76
N SER A 8 9.84 9.09 1.73
CA SER A 8 9.50 9.23 3.15
C SER A 8 8.99 10.64 3.52
N PHE A 9 9.44 11.70 2.84
CA PHE A 9 8.99 13.07 3.09
C PHE A 9 7.56 13.33 2.56
N ILE A 10 7.24 12.84 1.36
CA ILE A 10 5.87 12.90 0.81
C ILE A 10 4.92 12.09 1.71
N HIS A 11 5.38 10.95 2.23
CA HIS A 11 4.60 10.07 3.11
C HIS A 11 4.29 10.68 4.49
N ARG A 12 5.25 11.32 5.15
CA ARG A 12 5.05 11.93 6.48
C ARG A 12 4.12 13.13 6.47
N THR A 13 4.07 13.87 5.38
CA THR A 13 3.36 15.16 5.33
C THR A 13 1.96 15.04 4.73
N LEU A 14 1.73 14.12 3.77
CA LEU A 14 0.42 13.96 3.12
C LEU A 14 -0.48 12.90 3.79
N PHE A 15 0.08 11.83 4.38
CA PHE A 15 -0.70 10.67 4.82
C PHE A 15 -0.93 10.54 6.33
N SER A 16 -0.20 11.28 7.17
CA SER A 16 -0.41 11.23 8.65
C SER A 16 -1.67 11.99 9.10
N ARG A 17 -2.36 12.71 8.19
CA ARG A 17 -3.58 13.48 8.49
C ARG A 17 -4.87 12.77 8.11
N ARG A 18 -4.92 11.43 8.03
CA ARG A 18 -6.11 10.68 7.56
C ARG A 18 -7.42 10.92 8.34
N ALA A 19 -7.42 11.62 9.46
CA ALA A 19 -8.61 11.84 10.29
C ALA A 19 -9.25 13.25 10.24
N SER A 20 -8.68 14.25 9.54
CA SER A 20 -9.20 15.64 9.60
C SER A 20 -9.80 16.19 8.29
N TRP A 21 -9.93 15.39 7.23
CA TRP A 21 -10.32 15.91 5.90
C TRP A 21 -11.81 15.81 5.57
N LEU A 22 -12.62 15.18 6.43
CA LEU A 22 -14.08 15.14 6.22
C LEU A 22 -14.76 16.48 6.50
N SER A 23 -14.06 17.48 7.05
CA SER A 23 -14.71 18.68 7.58
C SER A 23 -14.10 20.03 7.18
N ALA A 24 -12.93 20.10 6.52
CA ALA A 24 -12.21 21.38 6.41
C ALA A 24 -12.17 22.06 5.03
N ASP A 25 -12.57 21.41 3.93
CA ASP A 25 -12.50 22.00 2.56
C ASP A 25 -13.87 22.06 1.85
N MET A 26 -14.98 21.92 2.59
CA MET A 26 -16.34 21.93 2.01
C MET A 26 -16.91 23.32 1.69
N GLN A 27 -16.13 24.40 1.84
CA GLN A 27 -16.64 25.77 1.74
C GLN A 27 -16.20 26.59 0.54
N ASP A 28 -15.27 26.11 -0.31
CA ASP A 28 -14.91 26.84 -1.53
C ASP A 28 -15.25 26.05 -2.80
N GLN A 29 -16.29 26.55 -3.49
CA GLN A 29 -16.67 26.40 -4.91
C GLN A 29 -18.09 25.82 -5.14
N PRO A 30 -19.12 26.69 -5.27
CA PRO A 30 -20.51 26.28 -5.53
C PRO A 30 -20.69 25.35 -6.73
N LEU A 31 -19.81 25.42 -7.73
CA LEU A 31 -19.89 24.60 -8.94
C LEU A 31 -19.52 23.13 -8.68
N LEU A 32 -18.42 22.84 -7.96
CA LEU A 32 -17.99 21.47 -7.67
C LEU A 32 -19.01 20.71 -6.82
N SER A 33 -19.60 21.36 -5.81
CA SER A 33 -20.66 20.74 -5.01
C SER A 33 -21.90 20.40 -5.86
N ARG A 34 -22.22 21.25 -6.85
CA ARG A 34 -23.32 20.97 -7.80
C ARG A 34 -22.97 19.81 -8.73
N ILE A 35 -21.74 19.75 -9.25
CA ILE A 35 -21.24 18.64 -10.07
C ILE A 35 -21.32 17.32 -9.31
N GLN A 36 -20.78 17.27 -8.09
CA GLN A 36 -20.81 16.10 -7.22
C GLN A 36 -22.24 15.60 -7.00
N ARG A 37 -23.19 16.51 -6.75
CA ARG A 37 -24.59 16.15 -6.55
C ARG A 37 -25.19 15.51 -7.81
N VAL A 38 -24.96 16.09 -8.99
CA VAL A 38 -25.45 15.53 -10.26
C VAL A 38 -24.83 14.17 -10.53
N ALA A 39 -23.50 14.03 -10.38
CA ALA A 39 -22.80 12.77 -10.57
C ALA A 39 -23.34 11.66 -9.66
N ARG A 40 -23.55 11.96 -8.37
CA ARG A 40 -24.13 11.01 -7.41
C ARG A 40 -25.56 10.60 -7.74
N GLN A 41 -26.37 11.54 -8.24
CA GLN A 41 -27.75 11.24 -8.66
C GLN A 41 -27.78 10.31 -9.87
N ARG A 42 -26.90 10.53 -10.86
CA ARG A 42 -26.75 9.66 -12.03
C ARG A 42 -26.27 8.26 -11.63
N ALA A 43 -25.24 8.21 -10.78
CA ALA A 43 -24.70 6.98 -10.22
C ALA A 43 -25.74 6.14 -9.46
N ALA A 44 -26.60 6.76 -8.65
CA ALA A 44 -27.63 6.04 -7.90
C ALA A 44 -28.71 5.38 -8.79
N ALA A 45 -28.82 5.79 -10.05
CA ALA A 45 -29.75 5.20 -11.00
C ALA A 45 -29.20 3.92 -11.67
N ASN A 46 -27.92 3.62 -11.49
CA ASN A 46 -27.23 2.44 -12.01
C ASN A 46 -26.94 1.45 -10.86
N ASP A 47 -26.93 0.16 -11.18
CA ASP A 47 -26.96 -0.97 -10.25
C ASP A 47 -26.00 -0.92 -9.02
N ALA A 48 -26.41 -1.61 -7.95
CA ALA A 48 -25.86 -1.56 -6.59
C ALA A 48 -24.36 -1.93 -6.43
N ALA A 49 -23.71 -2.46 -7.47
CA ALA A 49 -22.33 -2.91 -7.40
C ALA A 49 -21.29 -1.84 -7.83
N HIS A 50 -21.70 -0.71 -8.42
CA HIS A 50 -20.73 0.20 -9.04
C HIS A 50 -20.72 1.68 -8.60
N ASP A 51 -21.76 2.49 -8.65
CA ASP A 51 -21.40 3.85 -9.11
C ASP A 51 -20.98 4.88 -8.03
N ALA A 52 -21.76 5.11 -6.97
CA ALA A 52 -21.52 6.28 -6.12
C ALA A 52 -20.27 6.16 -5.20
N ALA A 53 -20.02 4.96 -4.67
CA ALA A 53 -18.88 4.71 -3.80
C ALA A 53 -17.57 4.64 -4.59
N HIS A 54 -17.59 4.12 -5.81
CA HIS A 54 -16.45 4.13 -6.72
C HIS A 54 -16.04 5.57 -7.07
N LEU A 55 -16.98 6.40 -7.55
CA LEU A 55 -16.72 7.80 -7.86
C LEU A 55 -16.09 8.55 -6.68
N ALA A 56 -16.61 8.35 -5.46
CA ALA A 56 -16.07 8.99 -4.27
C ALA A 56 -14.62 8.58 -3.97
N ARG A 57 -14.24 7.30 -4.20
CA ARG A 57 -12.87 6.82 -4.01
C ARG A 57 -11.93 7.32 -5.11
N VAL A 58 -12.39 7.36 -6.36
CA VAL A 58 -11.60 7.92 -7.48
C VAL A 58 -11.32 9.40 -7.25
N VAL A 59 -12.31 10.17 -6.83
CA VAL A 59 -12.13 11.59 -6.47
C VAL A 59 -11.14 11.76 -5.32
N ALA A 60 -11.21 10.90 -4.28
CA ALA A 60 -10.25 10.94 -3.19
C ALA A 60 -8.81 10.64 -3.66
N ASN A 61 -8.64 9.66 -4.55
CA ASN A 61 -7.34 9.37 -5.18
C ASN A 61 -6.87 10.56 -6.03
N ALA A 62 -7.76 11.14 -6.84
CA ALA A 62 -7.44 12.24 -7.76
C ALA A 62 -6.97 13.50 -7.01
N ARG A 63 -7.65 13.84 -5.89
CA ARG A 63 -7.22 14.93 -5.00
C ARG A 63 -5.83 14.69 -4.42
N LEU A 64 -5.58 13.49 -3.89
CA LEU A 64 -4.28 13.10 -3.33
C LEU A 64 -3.16 13.21 -4.36
N LEU A 65 -3.42 12.76 -5.60
CA LEU A 65 -2.45 12.86 -6.69
C LEU A 65 -2.22 14.31 -7.11
N ALA A 66 -3.27 15.11 -7.28
CA ALA A 66 -3.15 16.54 -7.60
C ALA A 66 -2.33 17.29 -6.55
N ASP A 67 -2.58 17.05 -5.25
CA ASP A 67 -1.85 17.67 -4.16
C ASP A 67 -0.35 17.27 -4.20
N ALA A 68 -0.04 16.01 -4.51
CA ALA A 68 1.35 15.55 -4.65
C ALA A 68 2.07 16.20 -5.84
N GLU A 69 1.38 16.40 -6.97
CA GLU A 69 1.92 17.09 -8.15
C GLU A 69 2.20 18.58 -7.85
N LEU A 70 1.28 19.25 -7.15
CA LEU A 70 1.45 20.65 -6.71
C LEU A 70 2.64 20.80 -5.74
N VAL A 71 2.78 19.90 -4.76
CA VAL A 71 3.93 19.87 -3.84
C VAL A 71 5.24 19.63 -4.59
N ALA A 72 5.21 18.88 -5.69
CA ALA A 72 6.36 18.68 -6.57
C ALA A 72 6.64 19.89 -7.51
N GLY A 73 5.85 20.97 -7.41
CA GLY A 73 5.99 22.18 -8.22
C GLY A 73 5.48 22.03 -9.66
N ARG A 74 4.64 21.03 -9.94
CA ARG A 74 4.04 20.81 -11.26
C ARG A 74 2.67 21.48 -11.35
N PRO A 75 2.40 22.26 -12.41
CA PRO A 75 1.13 22.97 -12.55
C PRO A 75 -0.01 21.98 -12.84
N VAL A 76 -1.07 22.06 -12.04
CA VAL A 76 -2.28 21.24 -12.17
C VAL A 76 -3.49 22.09 -11.75
N ASP A 77 -4.57 22.06 -12.53
CA ASP A 77 -5.86 22.63 -12.13
C ASP A 77 -6.67 21.60 -11.32
N ARG A 78 -6.72 21.82 -10.00
CA ARG A 78 -7.45 20.96 -9.05
C ARG A 78 -8.95 20.89 -9.35
N HIS A 79 -9.56 21.95 -9.89
CA HIS A 79 -10.99 21.96 -10.20
C HIS A 79 -11.30 21.09 -11.42
N VAL A 80 -10.44 21.09 -12.43
CA VAL A 80 -10.57 20.23 -13.61
C VAL A 80 -10.40 18.77 -13.21
N VAL A 81 -9.37 18.45 -12.41
CA VAL A 81 -9.14 17.08 -11.90
C VAL A 81 -10.37 16.57 -11.15
N GLU A 82 -10.89 17.35 -10.20
CA GLU A 82 -12.01 16.91 -9.38
C GLU A 82 -13.31 16.78 -10.20
N ALA A 83 -13.61 17.76 -11.07
CA ALA A 83 -14.80 17.69 -11.92
C ALA A 83 -14.74 16.50 -12.88
N ALA A 84 -13.58 16.25 -13.50
CA ALA A 84 -13.38 15.10 -14.37
C ALA A 84 -13.51 13.78 -13.60
N ALA A 85 -12.94 13.66 -12.39
CA ALA A 85 -13.07 12.47 -11.56
C ALA A 85 -14.52 12.18 -11.15
N TRP A 86 -15.35 13.20 -10.89
CA TRP A 86 -16.78 12.99 -10.62
C TRP A 86 -17.57 12.55 -11.85
N LEU A 87 -17.16 12.96 -13.05
CA LEU A 87 -17.92 12.78 -14.29
C LEU A 87 -17.37 11.67 -15.19
N HIS A 88 -16.23 11.05 -14.85
CA HIS A 88 -15.53 10.13 -15.75
C HIS A 88 -16.36 8.91 -16.19
N ASP A 89 -17.23 8.43 -15.29
CA ASP A 89 -18.11 7.28 -15.50
C ASP A 89 -19.59 7.65 -15.33
N VAL A 90 -19.97 8.89 -15.72
CA VAL A 90 -21.36 9.34 -15.63
C VAL A 90 -22.30 8.58 -16.58
N ILE A 91 -21.75 8.00 -17.65
CA ILE A 91 -22.39 7.01 -18.51
C ILE A 91 -21.63 5.69 -18.40
N ALA A 92 -22.25 4.72 -17.71
CA ALA A 92 -21.74 3.36 -17.63
C ALA A 92 -22.50 2.45 -18.61
N LEU A 93 -21.75 1.67 -19.41
CA LEU A 93 -22.31 0.62 -20.25
C LEU A 93 -22.17 -0.75 -19.55
N PRO A 94 -23.11 -1.69 -19.71
CA PRO A 94 -22.95 -3.04 -19.15
C PRO A 94 -21.64 -3.69 -19.62
N LYS A 95 -20.96 -4.42 -18.72
CA LYS A 95 -19.70 -5.11 -19.05
C LYS A 95 -19.88 -6.01 -20.27
N GLY A 96 -19.06 -5.80 -21.30
CA GLY A 96 -19.09 -6.57 -22.55
C GLY A 96 -20.04 -6.01 -23.62
N GLN A 97 -20.73 -4.90 -23.35
CA GLN A 97 -21.54 -4.17 -24.33
C GLN A 97 -20.87 -2.85 -24.71
N GLY A 98 -20.97 -2.48 -25.99
CA GLY A 98 -20.37 -1.27 -26.56
C GLY A 98 -18.99 -1.49 -27.16
N ALA A 99 -18.59 -0.57 -28.04
CA ALA A 99 -17.25 -0.54 -28.61
C ALA A 99 -16.19 -0.12 -27.56
N PRO A 100 -14.92 -0.53 -27.71
CA PRO A 100 -13.84 -0.07 -26.84
C PRO A 100 -13.81 1.48 -26.74
N GLY A 101 -13.79 2.01 -25.52
CA GLY A 101 -13.82 3.46 -25.26
C GLY A 101 -15.16 4.16 -25.44
N GLU A 102 -16.22 3.46 -25.85
CA GLU A 102 -17.52 4.09 -26.11
C GLU A 102 -18.12 4.75 -24.87
N ALA A 103 -18.07 4.08 -23.72
CA ALA A 103 -18.54 4.64 -22.45
C ALA A 103 -17.79 5.94 -22.09
N ALA A 104 -16.47 5.97 -22.25
CA ALA A 104 -15.67 7.17 -21.97
C ALA A 104 -16.01 8.35 -22.90
N ARG A 105 -16.24 8.06 -24.20
CA ARG A 105 -16.67 9.08 -25.18
C ARG A 105 -18.07 9.63 -24.85
N LEU A 106 -19.00 8.76 -24.47
CA LEU A 106 -20.35 9.16 -24.05
C LEU A 106 -20.31 9.97 -22.75
N SER A 107 -19.55 9.53 -21.75
CA SER A 107 -19.32 10.26 -20.50
C SER A 107 -18.69 11.62 -20.74
N SER A 108 -17.75 11.74 -21.69
CA SER A 108 -17.15 13.03 -22.08
C SER A 108 -18.18 13.98 -22.70
N ALA A 109 -19.02 13.48 -23.61
CA ALA A 109 -20.11 14.27 -24.18
C ALA A 109 -21.11 14.73 -23.11
N GLU A 110 -21.51 13.83 -22.21
CA GLU A 110 -22.44 14.15 -21.13
C GLU A 110 -21.83 15.11 -20.11
N ALA A 111 -20.53 14.98 -19.81
CA ALA A 111 -19.81 15.90 -18.94
C ALA A 111 -19.86 17.34 -19.48
N ARG A 112 -19.71 17.54 -20.80
CA ARG A 112 -19.87 18.88 -21.42
C ARG A 112 -21.26 19.45 -21.19
N THR A 113 -22.29 18.64 -21.45
CA THR A 113 -23.70 19.05 -21.27
C THR A 113 -23.97 19.45 -19.83
N ILE A 114 -23.61 18.58 -18.87
CA ILE A 114 -23.79 18.84 -17.44
C ILE A 114 -23.08 20.14 -17.03
N LEU A 115 -21.84 20.35 -17.46
CA LEU A 115 -21.07 21.54 -17.07
C LEU A 115 -21.66 22.84 -17.65
N ARG A 116 -22.12 22.82 -18.91
CA ARG A 116 -22.81 23.96 -19.53
C ARG A 116 -24.13 24.28 -18.82
N ASP A 117 -24.93 23.26 -18.51
CA ASP A 117 -26.20 23.42 -17.77
C ASP A 117 -25.98 23.97 -16.36
N LEU A 118 -24.83 23.65 -15.75
CA LEU A 118 -24.44 24.20 -14.46
C LEU A 118 -23.88 25.63 -14.55
N GLY A 119 -23.71 26.18 -15.76
CA GLY A 119 -23.19 27.53 -16.01
C GLY A 119 -21.66 27.64 -15.98
N ALA A 120 -20.94 26.53 -16.19
CA ALA A 120 -19.49 26.55 -16.33
C ALA A 120 -19.06 27.17 -17.66
N GLY A 121 -17.91 27.85 -17.69
CA GLY A 121 -17.36 28.40 -18.94
C GLY A 121 -16.90 27.29 -19.90
N ASP A 122 -17.03 27.54 -21.21
CA ASP A 122 -16.72 26.54 -22.25
C ASP A 122 -15.29 25.99 -22.18
N ALA A 123 -14.30 26.84 -21.87
CA ALA A 123 -12.91 26.40 -21.74
C ALA A 123 -12.72 25.37 -20.61
N PHE A 124 -13.41 25.57 -19.48
CA PHE A 124 -13.39 24.60 -18.37
C PHE A 124 -14.12 23.32 -18.75
N ALA A 125 -15.31 23.45 -19.37
CA ALA A 125 -16.11 22.30 -19.79
C ALA A 125 -15.38 21.39 -20.80
N GLU A 126 -14.71 21.98 -21.81
CA GLU A 126 -13.94 21.21 -22.78
C GLU A 126 -12.68 20.59 -22.16
N HIS A 127 -12.03 21.27 -21.22
CA HIS A 127 -10.87 20.69 -20.52
C HIS A 127 -11.27 19.48 -19.67
N VAL A 128 -12.36 19.58 -18.91
CA VAL A 128 -12.91 18.46 -18.14
C VAL A 128 -13.31 17.30 -19.06
N ALA A 129 -14.00 17.60 -20.17
CA ALA A 129 -14.45 16.59 -21.12
C ALA A 129 -13.30 15.83 -21.78
N SER A 130 -12.20 16.51 -22.10
CA SER A 130 -10.99 15.89 -22.65
C SER A 130 -10.31 14.97 -21.63
N ALA A 131 -10.26 15.36 -20.37
CA ALA A 131 -9.76 14.51 -19.29
C ALA A 131 -10.65 13.27 -19.08
N VAL A 132 -11.97 13.43 -19.15
CA VAL A 132 -12.94 12.32 -19.10
C VAL A 132 -12.77 11.37 -20.28
N GLU A 133 -12.58 11.85 -21.50
CA GLU A 133 -12.48 10.96 -22.67
C GLU A 133 -11.26 10.03 -22.61
N SER A 134 -10.14 10.54 -22.07
CA SER A 134 -8.84 9.84 -22.06
C SER A 134 -8.57 8.99 -20.81
N HIS A 135 -9.50 8.93 -19.85
CA HIS A 135 -9.25 8.16 -18.62
C HIS A 135 -9.23 6.64 -18.86
N SER A 136 -10.10 6.12 -19.73
CA SER A 136 -10.33 4.68 -19.85
C SER A 136 -9.19 3.92 -20.54
N PHE A 137 -8.84 2.74 -20.02
CA PHE A 137 -7.82 1.88 -20.62
C PHE A 137 -8.25 1.29 -21.97
N SER A 138 -9.53 0.93 -22.10
CA SER A 138 -10.06 0.31 -23.33
C SER A 138 -10.22 1.28 -24.50
N GLY A 139 -10.31 2.59 -24.24
CA GLY A 139 -10.44 3.59 -25.30
C GLY A 139 -9.16 3.87 -26.08
N GLY A 140 -7.98 3.51 -25.55
CA GLY A 140 -6.69 3.72 -26.22
C GLY A 140 -6.34 5.20 -26.46
N VAL A 141 -7.09 6.14 -25.89
CA VAL A 141 -6.84 7.57 -26.00
C VAL A 141 -5.75 7.96 -25.00
N GLU A 142 -4.67 8.52 -25.50
CA GLU A 142 -3.53 8.93 -24.67
C GLU A 142 -3.86 10.20 -23.85
N PRO A 143 -3.68 10.20 -22.52
CA PRO A 143 -3.90 11.39 -21.68
C PRO A 143 -2.74 12.39 -21.83
N ARG A 144 -3.04 13.53 -22.44
CA ARG A 144 -2.03 14.56 -22.78
C ARG A 144 -1.83 15.62 -21.71
N THR A 145 -2.87 15.97 -20.97
CA THR A 145 -2.80 17.00 -19.92
C THR A 145 -2.42 16.39 -18.57
N PRO A 146 -1.79 17.15 -17.66
CA PRO A 146 -1.55 16.71 -16.29
C PRO A 146 -2.83 16.21 -15.60
N GLU A 147 -3.94 16.91 -15.79
CA GLU A 147 -5.24 16.61 -15.20
C GLU A 147 -5.79 15.27 -15.70
N ALA A 148 -5.73 15.03 -17.02
CA ALA A 148 -6.14 13.76 -17.61
C ALA A 148 -5.30 12.58 -17.10
N ARG A 149 -3.99 12.77 -16.95
CA ARG A 149 -3.07 11.76 -16.41
C ARG A 149 -3.40 11.43 -14.96
N ILE A 150 -3.70 12.44 -14.14
CA ILE A 150 -4.12 12.26 -12.75
C ILE A 150 -5.44 11.50 -12.65
N VAL A 151 -6.44 11.87 -13.44
CA VAL A 151 -7.76 11.20 -13.41
C VAL A 151 -7.64 9.73 -13.83
N GLN A 152 -6.85 9.45 -14.87
CA GLN A 152 -6.57 8.08 -15.30
C GLN A 152 -5.88 7.25 -14.21
N ASP A 153 -4.85 7.80 -13.57
CA ASP A 153 -4.16 7.11 -12.47
C ASP A 153 -5.10 6.90 -11.28
N ALA A 154 -5.91 7.91 -10.92
CA ALA A 154 -6.84 7.86 -9.81
C ALA A 154 -7.90 6.76 -9.96
N ASP A 155 -8.42 6.57 -11.17
CA ASP A 155 -9.35 5.48 -11.51
C ASP A 155 -8.64 4.12 -11.40
N ARG A 156 -7.48 3.97 -12.02
CA ARG A 156 -6.70 2.70 -11.99
C ARG A 156 -6.29 2.29 -10.58
N LEU A 157 -6.01 3.26 -9.70
CA LEU A 157 -5.72 2.99 -8.29
C LEU A 157 -6.87 2.33 -7.55
N ASP A 158 -8.14 2.51 -7.97
CA ASP A 158 -9.30 1.85 -7.38
C ASP A 158 -9.35 0.34 -7.69
N ALA A 159 -8.61 -0.11 -8.70
CA ALA A 159 -8.44 -1.54 -9.02
C ALA A 159 -7.34 -2.22 -8.20
N LEU A 160 -6.60 -1.50 -7.36
CA LEU A 160 -5.49 -2.01 -6.56
C LEU A 160 -5.79 -1.99 -5.04
N GLY A 161 -4.96 -2.68 -4.28
CA GLY A 161 -5.03 -2.72 -2.81
C GLY A 161 -6.27 -3.47 -2.32
N ALA A 162 -6.73 -3.15 -1.11
CA ALA A 162 -7.85 -3.85 -0.47
C ALA A 162 -9.16 -3.76 -1.29
N ILE A 163 -9.46 -2.60 -1.86
CA ILE A 163 -10.63 -2.42 -2.73
C ILE A 163 -10.48 -3.24 -4.01
N GLY A 164 -9.29 -3.22 -4.63
CA GLY A 164 -8.99 -4.05 -5.79
C GLY A 164 -9.21 -5.54 -5.56
N ILE A 165 -8.75 -6.06 -4.42
CA ILE A 165 -8.95 -7.47 -4.01
C ILE A 165 -10.45 -7.77 -3.81
N ALA A 166 -11.18 -6.90 -3.09
CA ALA A 166 -12.62 -7.09 -2.92
C ALA A 166 -13.36 -7.13 -4.25
N ARG A 167 -13.04 -6.20 -5.17
CA ARG A 167 -13.63 -6.12 -6.50
C ARG A 167 -13.26 -7.32 -7.37
N LEU A 168 -12.02 -7.82 -7.28
CA LEU A 168 -11.57 -9.03 -7.95
C LEU A 168 -12.49 -10.20 -7.61
N TRP A 169 -12.70 -10.48 -6.33
CA TRP A 169 -13.49 -11.63 -5.91
C TRP A 169 -14.98 -11.50 -6.22
N VAL A 170 -15.56 -10.32 -5.97
CA VAL A 170 -16.96 -10.06 -6.31
C VAL A 170 -17.19 -10.20 -7.82
N THR A 171 -16.33 -9.60 -8.64
CA THR A 171 -16.44 -9.69 -10.10
C THR A 171 -16.21 -11.11 -10.60
N GLY A 172 -15.20 -11.81 -10.09
CA GLY A 172 -14.88 -13.19 -10.48
C GLY A 172 -16.05 -14.12 -10.21
N ALA A 173 -16.64 -14.05 -9.01
CA ALA A 173 -17.81 -14.84 -8.64
C ALA A 173 -19.03 -14.54 -9.54
N MET A 174 -19.30 -13.26 -9.84
CA MET A 174 -20.39 -12.87 -10.75
C MET A 174 -20.20 -13.38 -12.18
N LEU A 175 -18.94 -13.57 -12.62
CA LEU A 175 -18.60 -14.11 -13.93
C LEU A 175 -18.46 -15.65 -13.95
N GLY A 176 -18.70 -16.32 -12.83
CA GLY A 176 -18.58 -17.78 -12.69
C GLY A 176 -17.14 -18.30 -12.60
N GLY A 177 -16.17 -17.41 -12.36
CA GLY A 177 -14.77 -17.77 -12.12
C GLY A 177 -14.55 -18.33 -10.72
N SER A 178 -13.49 -19.12 -10.58
CA SER A 178 -13.05 -19.72 -9.32
C SER A 178 -11.84 -18.98 -8.73
N LEU A 179 -11.48 -19.30 -7.49
CA LEU A 179 -10.40 -18.58 -6.79
C LEU A 179 -9.03 -18.76 -7.47
N TYR A 180 -8.69 -20.02 -7.74
CA TYR A 180 -7.42 -20.47 -8.32
C TYR A 180 -7.58 -21.87 -8.92
N ASP A 181 -6.67 -22.24 -9.82
CA ASP A 181 -6.56 -23.60 -10.34
C ASP A 181 -5.96 -24.53 -9.26
N PRO A 182 -6.58 -25.67 -8.91
CA PRO A 182 -6.15 -26.50 -7.79
C PRO A 182 -4.79 -27.20 -7.99
N ASP A 183 -4.37 -27.42 -9.23
CA ASP A 183 -3.12 -28.10 -9.58
C ASP A 183 -1.99 -27.11 -9.90
N ASP A 184 -2.34 -25.90 -10.34
CA ASP A 184 -1.39 -24.83 -10.63
C ASP A 184 -1.94 -23.45 -10.23
N PRO A 185 -1.99 -23.13 -8.92
CA PRO A 185 -2.58 -21.87 -8.42
C PRO A 185 -1.90 -20.60 -8.94
N LEU A 186 -0.61 -20.69 -9.29
CA LEU A 186 0.17 -19.58 -9.85
C LEU A 186 0.24 -19.61 -11.39
N GLY A 187 -0.30 -20.65 -12.04
CA GLY A 187 -0.25 -20.81 -13.48
C GLY A 187 1.18 -20.87 -14.03
N VAL A 188 2.11 -21.52 -13.32
CA VAL A 188 3.52 -21.63 -13.72
C VAL A 188 3.69 -22.54 -14.95
N ARG A 189 2.81 -23.53 -15.10
CA ARG A 189 2.87 -24.58 -16.13
C ARG A 189 1.81 -24.41 -17.23
N ARG A 190 1.00 -23.36 -17.17
CA ARG A 190 -0.11 -23.08 -18.10
C ARG A 190 -0.16 -21.61 -18.48
N GLU A 191 -0.90 -21.30 -19.54
CA GLU A 191 -1.27 -19.91 -19.78
C GLU A 191 -2.27 -19.43 -18.71
N LEU A 192 -2.12 -18.17 -18.32
CA LEU A 192 -3.00 -17.55 -17.32
C LEU A 192 -4.36 -17.25 -17.96
N ASP A 193 -5.44 -17.65 -17.31
CA ASP A 193 -6.83 -17.39 -17.67
C ASP A 193 -7.52 -16.62 -16.52
N ASP A 194 -7.57 -15.30 -16.65
CA ASP A 194 -8.17 -14.41 -15.66
C ASP A 194 -9.71 -14.37 -15.69
N ARG A 195 -10.33 -15.12 -16.61
CA ARG A 195 -11.78 -15.38 -16.59
C ARG A 195 -12.11 -16.61 -15.76
N ALA A 196 -11.26 -17.63 -15.86
CA ALA A 196 -11.42 -18.86 -15.08
C ALA A 196 -10.95 -18.68 -13.63
N TRP A 197 -9.83 -17.99 -13.40
CA TRP A 197 -9.14 -17.99 -12.10
C TRP A 197 -8.80 -16.58 -11.60
N GLY A 198 -9.21 -16.27 -10.37
CA GLY A 198 -8.96 -14.95 -9.77
C GLY A 198 -7.48 -14.66 -9.49
N LEU A 199 -6.68 -15.66 -9.07
CA LEU A 199 -5.23 -15.47 -8.90
C LEU A 199 -4.53 -15.09 -10.21
N ASP A 200 -4.95 -15.63 -11.34
CA ASP A 200 -4.40 -15.26 -12.65
C ASP A 200 -4.65 -13.79 -12.99
N HIS A 201 -5.79 -13.24 -12.55
CA HIS A 201 -6.10 -11.81 -12.74
C HIS A 201 -5.13 -10.90 -12.00
N ILE A 202 -4.63 -11.34 -10.84
CA ILE A 202 -3.61 -10.60 -10.08
C ILE A 202 -2.36 -10.44 -10.96
N GLU A 203 -1.86 -11.51 -11.56
CA GLU A 203 -0.64 -11.50 -12.38
C GLU A 203 -0.83 -10.84 -13.76
N ARG A 204 -1.95 -11.13 -14.43
CA ARG A 204 -2.22 -10.63 -15.78
C ARG A 204 -2.55 -9.15 -15.79
N LYS A 205 -3.23 -8.64 -14.75
CA LYS A 205 -3.77 -7.29 -14.74
C LYS A 205 -3.26 -6.47 -13.56
N LEU A 206 -3.61 -6.85 -12.32
CA LEU A 206 -3.41 -5.97 -11.17
C LEU A 206 -1.94 -5.60 -10.99
N LEU A 207 -1.04 -6.58 -10.98
CA LEU A 207 0.39 -6.33 -10.76
C LEU A 207 1.10 -5.63 -11.93
N ARG A 208 0.43 -5.46 -13.08
CA ARG A 208 0.94 -4.68 -14.22
C ARG A 208 0.51 -3.21 -14.19
N LEU A 209 -0.53 -2.87 -13.43
CA LEU A 209 -1.06 -1.51 -13.34
C LEU A 209 -0.02 -0.45 -12.92
N PRO A 210 0.90 -0.70 -11.96
CA PRO A 210 1.90 0.31 -11.59
C PRO A 210 2.77 0.77 -12.77
N ALA A 211 3.15 -0.13 -13.67
CA ALA A 211 3.94 0.21 -14.85
C ALA A 211 3.17 1.11 -15.83
N LEU A 212 1.83 1.03 -15.82
CA LEU A 212 0.95 1.77 -16.70
C LEU A 212 0.57 3.17 -16.16
N MET A 213 0.89 3.47 -14.90
CA MET A 213 0.61 4.78 -14.31
C MET A 213 1.32 5.90 -15.08
N GLN A 214 0.69 7.07 -15.16
CA GLN A 214 1.12 8.23 -15.94
C GLN A 214 1.98 9.19 -15.12
N THR A 215 1.68 9.33 -13.84
CA THR A 215 2.33 10.26 -12.91
C THR A 215 3.30 9.52 -11.98
N ASP A 216 4.33 10.21 -11.50
CA ASP A 216 5.25 9.64 -10.50
C ASP A 216 4.52 9.31 -9.20
N ALA A 217 3.61 10.20 -8.77
CA ALA A 217 2.81 10.01 -7.58
C ALA A 217 1.85 8.82 -7.72
N GLY A 218 1.18 8.70 -8.86
CA GLY A 218 0.30 7.57 -9.20
C GLY A 218 1.06 6.26 -9.23
N ARG A 219 2.25 6.23 -9.83
CA ARG A 219 3.14 5.05 -9.86
C ARG A 219 3.58 4.62 -8.46
N ALA A 220 4.01 5.56 -7.62
CA ALA A 220 4.43 5.26 -6.25
C ALA A 220 3.26 4.73 -5.39
N GLU A 221 2.09 5.35 -5.50
CA GLU A 221 0.86 4.91 -4.84
C GLU A 221 0.42 3.52 -5.32
N ALA A 222 0.50 3.27 -6.63
CA ALA A 222 0.15 2.01 -7.25
C ALA A 222 1.08 0.88 -6.82
N GLU A 223 2.40 1.11 -6.77
CA GLU A 223 3.35 0.09 -6.27
C GLU A 223 3.06 -0.28 -4.82
N ARG A 224 2.74 0.70 -3.97
CA ARG A 224 2.39 0.40 -2.58
C ARG A 224 1.12 -0.46 -2.48
N ARG A 225 0.09 -0.13 -3.26
CA ARG A 225 -1.14 -0.93 -3.30
C ARG A 225 -0.93 -2.30 -3.94
N ALA A 226 -0.07 -2.40 -4.96
CA ALA A 226 0.31 -3.67 -5.59
C ALA A 226 1.12 -4.54 -4.62
N GLU A 227 1.97 -3.96 -3.78
CA GLU A 227 2.70 -4.70 -2.75
C GLU A 227 1.74 -5.33 -1.74
N PHE A 228 0.67 -4.61 -1.35
CA PHE A 228 -0.40 -5.19 -0.54
C PHE A 228 -1.11 -6.36 -1.25
N VAL A 229 -1.38 -6.24 -2.56
CA VAL A 229 -1.94 -7.33 -3.37
C VAL A 229 -1.01 -8.55 -3.41
N ARG A 230 0.30 -8.35 -3.57
CA ARG A 230 1.31 -9.42 -3.51
C ARG A 230 1.30 -10.09 -2.14
N CYS A 231 1.28 -9.32 -1.04
CA CYS A 231 1.21 -9.88 0.31
C CYS A 231 -0.06 -10.70 0.54
N TYR A 232 -1.21 -10.24 0.06
CA TYR A 232 -2.46 -10.99 0.11
C TYR A 232 -2.37 -12.30 -0.68
N ARG A 233 -1.87 -12.26 -1.92
CA ARG A 233 -1.64 -13.44 -2.77
C ARG A 233 -0.72 -14.44 -2.07
N ASP A 234 0.42 -13.99 -1.57
CA ASP A 234 1.42 -14.86 -0.95
C ASP A 234 0.88 -15.48 0.35
N GLN A 235 0.05 -14.75 1.10
CA GLN A 235 -0.64 -15.30 2.27
C GLN A 235 -1.64 -16.39 1.89
N LEU A 236 -2.45 -16.15 0.86
CA LEU A 236 -3.38 -17.16 0.34
C LEU A 236 -2.64 -18.42 -0.10
N LEU A 237 -1.51 -18.28 -0.81
CA LEU A 237 -0.68 -19.41 -1.23
C LEU A 237 -0.20 -20.25 -0.04
N ARG A 238 0.27 -19.61 1.03
CA ARG A 238 0.69 -20.31 2.25
C ARG A 238 -0.47 -21.06 2.92
N GLU A 239 -1.66 -20.48 2.95
CA GLU A 239 -2.86 -21.12 3.51
C GLU A 239 -3.27 -22.39 2.75
N ILE A 240 -2.97 -22.46 1.45
CA ILE A 240 -3.21 -23.65 0.63
C ILE A 240 -1.99 -24.57 0.53
N GLY A 241 -0.97 -24.35 1.37
CA GLY A 241 0.21 -25.23 1.48
C GLY A 241 1.30 -24.97 0.44
N ILE A 242 1.27 -23.84 -0.26
CA ILE A 242 2.32 -23.42 -1.20
C ILE A 242 3.27 -22.45 -0.52
N ASP A 243 4.57 -22.75 -0.56
CA ASP A 243 5.58 -21.82 -0.07
C ASP A 243 5.61 -20.55 -0.95
N ALA A 244 5.59 -19.39 -0.28
CA ALA A 244 5.50 -18.10 -0.95
C ALA A 244 6.25 -17.03 -0.14
N PRO A 245 6.92 -16.09 -0.83
CA PRO A 245 7.77 -15.11 -0.19
C PRO A 245 6.99 -14.17 0.74
N THR A 246 7.66 -13.72 1.80
CA THR A 246 7.23 -12.60 2.64
C THR A 246 7.61 -11.25 2.00
N LEU A 247 7.16 -10.14 2.60
CA LEU A 247 7.65 -8.82 2.20
C LEU A 247 9.17 -8.70 2.39
N LEU A 248 9.70 -9.22 3.49
CA LEU A 248 11.14 -9.22 3.77
C LEU A 248 11.93 -9.95 2.67
N ASP A 249 11.47 -11.13 2.25
CA ASP A 249 12.10 -11.91 1.16
C ASP A 249 12.19 -11.08 -0.13
N ARG A 250 11.11 -10.35 -0.48
CA ARG A 250 11.08 -9.49 -1.66
C ARG A 250 12.03 -8.31 -1.55
N LEU A 251 12.09 -7.65 -0.39
CA LEU A 251 12.99 -6.51 -0.17
C LEU A 251 14.46 -6.93 -0.25
N ILE A 252 14.80 -8.13 0.25
CA ILE A 252 16.14 -8.72 0.12
C ILE A 252 16.42 -9.05 -1.35
N ALA A 253 15.51 -9.73 -2.05
CA ALA A 253 15.68 -10.12 -3.45
C ALA A 253 15.86 -8.92 -4.40
N ARG A 254 15.24 -7.78 -4.10
CA ARG A 254 15.40 -6.51 -4.84
C ARG A 254 16.66 -5.73 -4.47
N GLY A 255 17.43 -6.18 -3.46
CA GLY A 255 18.60 -5.48 -2.95
C GLY A 255 18.29 -4.20 -2.17
N GLU A 256 17.04 -4.02 -1.73
CA GLU A 256 16.62 -2.87 -0.91
C GLU A 256 17.11 -3.03 0.54
N ILE A 257 17.24 -4.28 1.00
CA ILE A 257 17.79 -4.68 2.30
C ILE A 257 18.95 -5.66 2.08
N HIS A 258 20.12 -5.33 2.61
CA HIS A 258 21.31 -6.17 2.59
C HIS A 258 21.33 -7.11 3.79
N ALA A 259 20.62 -8.22 3.66
CA ALA A 259 20.52 -9.26 4.68
C ALA A 259 20.42 -10.64 4.03
N ARG A 260 20.54 -11.70 4.84
CA ARG A 260 20.42 -13.09 4.38
C ARG A 260 19.41 -13.84 5.22
N MET A 261 18.51 -14.54 4.54
CA MET A 261 17.59 -15.47 5.19
C MET A 261 18.33 -16.76 5.57
N ILE A 262 18.10 -17.22 6.79
CA ILE A 262 18.67 -18.44 7.35
C ILE A 262 17.51 -19.34 7.80
N GLU A 263 17.53 -20.59 7.35
CA GLU A 263 16.60 -21.63 7.78
C GLU A 263 17.38 -22.61 8.64
N PRO A 264 17.19 -22.61 9.97
CA PRO A 264 17.95 -23.49 10.86
C PRO A 264 17.73 -24.99 10.60
N GLY A 265 16.63 -25.35 9.92
CA GLY A 265 16.26 -26.74 9.62
C GLY A 265 15.76 -27.54 10.84
N VAL A 266 15.77 -26.94 12.03
CA VAL A 266 15.29 -27.51 13.29
C VAL A 266 14.52 -26.44 14.08
N PRO A 267 13.56 -26.81 14.95
CA PRO A 267 12.88 -25.85 15.83
C PRO A 267 13.86 -25.18 16.80
N THR A 268 13.80 -23.85 16.90
CA THR A 268 14.67 -23.04 17.76
C THR A 268 13.86 -22.16 18.73
N PRO A 269 13.19 -22.72 19.75
CA PRO A 269 12.30 -21.96 20.64
C PRO A 269 13.05 -21.04 21.62
N THR A 270 14.33 -21.28 21.85
CA THR A 270 15.18 -20.45 22.72
C THR A 270 16.35 -19.81 21.98
N VAL A 271 16.93 -18.78 22.58
CA VAL A 271 18.16 -18.13 22.10
C VAL A 271 19.32 -19.12 21.99
N ALA A 272 19.45 -20.02 22.97
CA ALA A 272 20.52 -21.02 22.96
C ALA A 272 20.34 -22.02 21.81
N ASP A 273 19.11 -22.47 21.55
CA ASP A 273 18.81 -23.37 20.44
C ASP A 273 19.10 -22.72 19.10
N ALA A 274 18.68 -21.46 18.93
CA ALA A 274 18.94 -20.69 17.70
C ALA A 274 20.44 -20.52 17.46
N ALA A 275 21.19 -20.11 18.48
CA ALA A 275 22.63 -19.91 18.40
C ALA A 275 23.37 -21.22 18.07
N ALA A 276 22.98 -22.33 18.71
CA ALA A 276 23.56 -23.64 18.46
C ALA A 276 23.25 -24.15 17.04
N ALA A 277 22.01 -23.98 16.56
CA ALA A 277 21.59 -24.47 15.25
C ALA A 277 22.35 -23.80 14.09
N ILE A 278 22.75 -22.54 14.24
CA ILE A 278 23.47 -21.79 13.19
C ILE A 278 24.95 -21.55 13.50
N GLY A 279 25.44 -22.04 14.65
CA GLY A 279 26.86 -21.99 15.04
C GLY A 279 27.40 -20.60 15.37
N VAL A 280 26.62 -19.77 16.11
CA VAL A 280 26.99 -18.38 16.44
C VAL A 280 27.00 -18.13 17.94
N ASP A 281 27.56 -16.99 18.36
CA ASP A 281 27.52 -16.57 19.76
C ASP A 281 26.07 -16.18 20.15
N PRO A 282 25.52 -16.67 21.28
CA PRO A 282 24.19 -16.29 21.75
C PRO A 282 23.93 -14.78 21.85
N ARG A 283 24.97 -13.96 22.06
CA ARG A 283 24.88 -12.48 22.06
C ARG A 283 24.50 -11.90 20.70
N GLN A 284 24.71 -12.65 19.63
CA GLN A 284 24.33 -12.24 18.27
C GLN A 284 22.86 -12.53 17.96
N ILE A 285 22.18 -13.33 18.77
CA ILE A 285 20.75 -13.56 18.63
C ILE A 285 20.00 -12.38 19.25
N ILE A 286 19.19 -11.71 18.44
CA ILE A 286 18.40 -10.55 18.83
C ILE A 286 16.90 -10.86 18.76
N LYS A 287 16.11 -10.03 19.41
CA LYS A 287 14.65 -10.02 19.28
C LYS A 287 14.15 -8.61 18.96
N SER A 288 13.05 -8.57 18.22
CA SER A 288 12.33 -7.35 17.88
C SER A 288 10.98 -7.37 18.59
N LEU A 289 10.75 -6.40 19.47
CA LEU A 289 9.56 -6.32 20.31
C LEU A 289 8.84 -5.00 20.06
N LEU A 290 7.55 -5.06 19.74
CA LEU A 290 6.73 -3.85 19.58
C LEU A 290 6.13 -3.43 20.92
N PHE A 291 6.23 -2.14 21.21
CA PHE A 291 5.62 -1.49 22.36
C PHE A 291 4.65 -0.41 21.90
N THR A 292 3.67 -0.09 22.74
CA THR A 292 2.67 0.97 22.51
C THR A 292 2.45 1.78 23.78
N ASP A 293 2.02 3.03 23.65
CA ASP A 293 1.53 3.85 24.75
C ASP A 293 0.08 3.49 25.19
N GLY A 294 -0.59 2.66 24.40
CA GLY A 294 -1.99 2.26 24.55
C GLY A 294 -3.00 3.12 23.82
N ARG A 295 -2.54 4.03 22.95
CA ARG A 295 -3.32 4.79 21.98
C ARG A 295 -2.88 4.30 20.58
N ASP A 296 -2.36 5.20 19.75
CA ASP A 296 -1.95 4.90 18.38
C ASP A 296 -0.43 4.85 18.19
N GLU A 297 0.35 5.35 19.17
CA GLU A 297 1.80 5.42 19.06
C GLU A 297 2.44 4.06 19.39
N VAL A 298 3.45 3.70 18.61
CA VAL A 298 4.21 2.45 18.75
C VAL A 298 5.69 2.69 18.57
N VAL A 299 6.51 1.82 19.19
CA VAL A 299 7.96 1.79 19.01
C VAL A 299 8.43 0.34 18.96
N LEU A 300 9.29 0.02 18.00
CA LEU A 300 9.95 -1.27 17.91
C LEU A 300 11.30 -1.20 18.64
N ALA A 301 11.47 -2.05 19.64
CA ALA A 301 12.73 -2.22 20.36
C ALA A 301 13.48 -3.44 19.82
N VAL A 302 14.74 -3.25 19.42
CA VAL A 302 15.65 -4.31 18.98
C VAL A 302 16.77 -4.46 19.99
N LEU A 303 16.84 -5.61 20.64
CA LEU A 303 17.79 -5.90 21.72
C LEU A 303 18.24 -7.36 21.70
N SER A 304 19.26 -7.70 22.50
CA SER A 304 19.69 -9.08 22.70
C SER A 304 18.50 -9.98 23.10
N GLY A 305 18.47 -11.19 22.55
CA GLY A 305 17.41 -12.17 22.78
C GLY A 305 17.22 -12.51 24.27
N SER A 306 18.31 -12.52 25.04
CA SER A 306 18.32 -12.82 26.47
C SER A 306 17.98 -11.62 27.37
N SER A 307 18.11 -10.38 26.87
CA SER A 307 17.88 -9.16 27.66
C SER A 307 16.40 -8.83 27.81
N ARG A 308 16.02 -8.14 28.89
CA ARG A 308 14.69 -7.53 29.04
C ARG A 308 14.78 -6.04 28.73
N VAL A 309 13.68 -5.46 28.26
CA VAL A 309 13.60 -4.04 27.94
C VAL A 309 13.38 -3.25 29.23
N ASP A 310 14.23 -2.27 29.50
CA ASP A 310 13.95 -1.20 30.48
C ASP A 310 12.89 -0.27 29.88
N ARG A 311 11.66 -0.39 30.39
CA ARG A 311 10.50 0.34 29.87
C ARG A 311 10.59 1.85 30.11
N LEU A 312 11.27 2.28 31.17
CA LEU A 312 11.41 3.71 31.46
C LEU A 312 12.37 4.35 30.47
N ARG A 313 13.52 3.71 30.22
CA ARG A 313 14.48 4.17 29.20
C ARG A 313 13.89 4.14 27.81
N LEU A 314 13.18 3.07 27.45
CA LEU A 314 12.53 2.98 26.14
C LEU A 314 11.48 4.08 25.96
N ALA A 315 10.65 4.35 26.97
CA ALA A 315 9.63 5.40 26.92
C ALA A 315 10.25 6.79 26.73
N ASP A 316 11.27 7.11 27.53
CA ASP A 316 12.01 8.38 27.45
C ASP A 316 12.64 8.59 26.06
N VAL A 317 13.40 7.60 25.59
CA VAL A 317 14.03 7.65 24.27
C VAL A 317 12.97 7.76 23.18
N ALA A 318 11.88 7.01 23.24
CA ALA A 318 10.81 7.05 22.24
C ALA A 318 9.98 8.36 22.28
N GLY A 319 10.13 9.20 23.30
CA GLY A 319 9.28 10.37 23.52
C GLY A 319 7.84 10.01 23.92
N LEU A 320 7.67 8.85 24.56
CA LEU A 320 6.39 8.33 25.02
C LEU A 320 6.28 8.47 26.54
N SER A 321 5.09 8.83 27.04
CA SER A 321 4.87 8.96 28.49
C SER A 321 4.91 7.61 29.23
N ARG A 322 4.62 6.51 28.52
CA ARG A 322 4.71 5.13 29.01
C ARG A 322 4.79 4.18 27.83
N VAL A 323 5.29 2.97 28.09
CA VAL A 323 5.26 1.87 27.12
C VAL A 323 4.72 0.59 27.76
N LYS A 324 3.85 -0.11 27.04
CA LYS A 324 3.42 -1.47 27.32
C LYS A 324 3.71 -2.35 26.10
N MET A 325 3.92 -3.63 26.33
CA MET A 325 4.10 -4.59 25.24
C MET A 325 2.85 -4.59 24.35
N ALA A 326 3.05 -4.54 23.03
CA ALA A 326 1.96 -4.60 22.08
C ALA A 326 1.32 -6.01 22.08
N PRO A 327 -0.02 -6.12 22.02
CA PRO A 327 -0.67 -7.41 21.82
C PRO A 327 -0.36 -7.97 20.43
N ALA A 328 -0.47 -9.29 20.26
CA ALA A 328 -0.06 -9.99 19.03
C ALA A 328 -0.79 -9.47 17.78
N GLU A 329 -2.06 -9.10 17.91
CA GLU A 329 -2.87 -8.53 16.84
C GLU A 329 -2.31 -7.18 16.38
N LEU A 330 -1.84 -6.35 17.31
CA LEU A 330 -1.23 -5.06 16.98
C LEU A 330 0.16 -5.26 16.35
N VAL A 331 0.95 -6.24 16.83
CA VAL A 331 2.23 -6.61 16.22
C VAL A 331 2.02 -6.99 14.75
N LEU A 332 1.08 -7.89 14.48
CA LEU A 332 0.78 -8.32 13.12
C LEU A 332 0.27 -7.15 12.26
N ALA A 333 -0.65 -6.34 12.79
CA ALA A 333 -1.24 -5.23 12.06
C ALA A 333 -0.23 -4.12 11.70
N ARG A 334 0.80 -3.89 12.52
CA ARG A 334 1.82 -2.85 12.29
C ARG A 334 3.05 -3.36 11.55
N THR A 335 3.46 -4.58 11.82
CA THR A 335 4.71 -5.14 11.27
C THR A 335 4.48 -5.98 10.01
N GLY A 336 3.32 -6.62 9.89
CA GLY A 336 3.03 -7.62 8.87
C GLY A 336 3.53 -9.03 9.23
N TYR A 337 4.10 -9.21 10.42
CA TYR A 337 4.68 -10.48 10.87
C TYR A 337 4.10 -10.90 12.23
N PRO A 338 3.97 -12.20 12.50
CA PRO A 338 3.51 -12.69 13.79
C PRO A 338 4.51 -12.36 14.90
N ALA A 339 4.01 -12.18 16.13
CA ALA A 339 4.86 -12.08 17.30
C ALA A 339 5.74 -13.33 17.43
N GLY A 340 7.04 -13.15 17.71
CA GLY A 340 8.04 -14.22 17.74
C GLY A 340 8.79 -14.43 16.42
N GLY A 341 8.18 -14.09 15.27
CA GLY A 341 8.84 -14.09 13.96
C GLY A 341 9.25 -12.70 13.47
N THR A 342 8.99 -11.64 14.25
CA THR A 342 9.14 -10.25 13.81
C THR A 342 10.60 -9.88 13.49
N PRO A 343 10.92 -9.53 12.23
CA PRO A 343 12.25 -9.07 11.85
C PRO A 343 12.54 -7.67 12.38
N PRO A 344 13.82 -7.27 12.50
CA PRO A 344 14.20 -5.90 12.89
C PRO A 344 13.94 -4.86 11.77
N VAL A 345 13.61 -5.31 10.55
CA VAL A 345 13.43 -4.48 9.34
C VAL A 345 12.33 -5.05 8.44
N GLY A 346 11.93 -4.31 7.40
CA GLY A 346 11.06 -4.82 6.33
C GLY A 346 9.58 -4.92 6.71
N HIS A 347 9.09 -3.99 7.53
CA HIS A 347 7.70 -3.93 8.00
C HIS A 347 6.76 -3.28 6.97
N ILE A 348 5.47 -3.60 7.06
CA ILE A 348 4.43 -3.01 6.20
C ILE A 348 4.16 -1.52 6.50
N GLU A 349 4.55 -1.05 7.68
CA GLU A 349 4.51 0.37 8.07
C GLU A 349 5.92 0.86 8.45
N ALA A 350 6.18 2.16 8.29
CA ALA A 350 7.40 2.78 8.77
C ALA A 350 7.30 3.02 10.29
N LEU A 351 7.94 2.17 11.09
CA LEU A 351 7.88 2.22 12.55
C LEU A 351 9.05 3.03 13.14
N PRO A 352 8.86 3.77 14.25
CA PRO A 352 9.97 4.21 15.07
C PRO A 352 10.71 3.00 15.63
N VAL A 353 12.02 2.92 15.37
CA VAL A 353 12.86 1.80 15.82
C VAL A 353 13.96 2.30 16.75
N ILE A 354 14.11 1.64 17.89
CA ILE A 354 15.23 1.84 18.82
C ILE A 354 16.04 0.55 18.88
N VAL A 355 17.35 0.66 18.61
CA VAL A 355 18.31 -0.46 18.69
C VAL A 355 19.15 -0.28 19.95
N ASP A 356 19.25 -1.33 20.76
CA ASP A 356 20.08 -1.34 21.95
C ASP A 356 21.57 -1.18 21.60
N GLU A 357 22.31 -0.45 22.43
CA GLU A 357 23.74 -0.16 22.22
C GLU A 357 24.60 -1.42 22.06
N GLN A 358 24.29 -2.48 22.82
CA GLN A 358 25.04 -3.74 22.73
C GLN A 358 24.82 -4.42 21.38
N VAL A 359 23.59 -4.34 20.84
CA VAL A 359 23.28 -4.85 19.50
C VAL A 359 23.95 -4.00 18.44
N ALA A 360 23.89 -2.68 18.57
CA ALA A 360 24.50 -1.75 17.62
C ALA A 360 26.02 -1.90 17.51
N ALA A 361 26.69 -2.37 18.57
CA ALA A 361 28.12 -2.60 18.62
C ALA A 361 28.59 -3.89 17.92
N LEU A 362 27.68 -4.82 17.58
CA LEU A 362 28.03 -6.09 16.94
C LEU A 362 28.24 -5.95 15.43
N PRO A 363 29.13 -6.76 14.82
CA PRO A 363 29.34 -6.72 13.36
C PRO A 363 28.17 -7.35 12.59
N VAL A 364 27.53 -8.37 13.16
CA VAL A 364 26.43 -9.13 12.57
C VAL A 364 25.55 -9.72 13.68
N VAL A 365 24.26 -9.72 13.44
CA VAL A 365 23.22 -10.24 14.34
C VAL A 365 22.21 -11.08 13.59
N PHE A 366 21.49 -11.91 14.33
CA PHE A 366 20.49 -12.84 13.84
C PHE A 366 19.18 -12.63 14.60
N GLY A 367 18.10 -12.29 13.89
CA GLY A 367 16.78 -12.05 14.48
C GLY A 367 15.69 -12.83 13.77
N GLY A 368 14.43 -12.55 14.09
CA GLY A 368 13.29 -13.16 13.39
C GLY A 368 13.35 -12.89 11.87
N GLY A 369 13.04 -13.89 11.06
CA GLY A 369 13.06 -13.83 9.61
C GLY A 369 11.71 -13.56 8.95
N GLY A 370 10.70 -13.13 9.71
CA GLY A 370 9.33 -12.94 9.22
C GLY A 370 8.47 -14.21 9.23
N ARG A 371 9.07 -15.38 9.43
CA ARG A 371 8.38 -16.63 9.78
C ARG A 371 8.88 -17.11 11.14
N VAL A 372 8.13 -18.02 11.76
CA VAL A 372 8.47 -18.56 13.10
C VAL A 372 9.65 -19.54 13.07
N ASP A 373 9.99 -20.03 11.88
CA ASP A 373 11.02 -21.04 11.60
C ASP A 373 12.19 -20.47 10.79
N SER A 374 12.24 -19.16 10.57
CA SER A 374 13.30 -18.48 9.83
C SER A 374 13.99 -17.41 10.66
N LEU A 375 15.28 -17.24 10.39
CA LEU A 375 16.11 -16.18 10.97
C LEU A 375 16.62 -15.24 9.88
N LEU A 376 16.88 -13.99 10.26
CA LEU A 376 17.48 -12.97 9.42
C LEU A 376 18.89 -12.66 9.93
N GLU A 377 19.90 -12.96 9.13
CA GLU A 377 21.26 -12.47 9.32
C GLU A 377 21.37 -11.05 8.75
N ILE A 378 21.74 -10.08 9.58
CA ILE A 378 21.83 -8.67 9.19
C ILE A 378 22.92 -7.94 9.98
N ARG A 379 23.53 -6.94 9.36
CA ARG A 379 24.43 -6.02 10.06
C ARG A 379 23.61 -4.99 10.84
N PRO A 380 23.91 -4.67 12.10
CA PRO A 380 23.21 -3.60 12.82
C PRO A 380 23.22 -2.26 12.07
N ALA A 381 24.31 -1.93 11.39
CA ALA A 381 24.39 -0.74 10.52
C ALA A 381 23.32 -0.73 9.40
N GLU A 382 22.95 -1.90 8.88
CA GLU A 382 21.88 -2.04 7.89
C GLU A 382 20.50 -1.81 8.50
N ILE A 383 20.27 -2.30 9.73
CA ILE A 383 19.05 -2.00 10.50
C ILE A 383 18.91 -0.48 10.64
N LEU A 384 19.96 0.22 11.07
CA LEU A 384 19.97 1.68 11.21
C LEU A 384 19.70 2.38 9.87
N ARG A 385 20.33 1.92 8.78
CA ARG A 385 20.17 2.52 7.44
C ARG A 385 18.74 2.41 6.94
N VAL A 386 18.14 1.23 7.03
CA VAL A 386 16.82 0.93 6.46
C VAL A 386 15.70 1.57 7.30
N THR A 387 15.84 1.58 8.62
CA THR A 387 14.77 2.03 9.53
C THR A 387 14.92 3.48 9.98
N GLY A 388 16.12 4.07 9.88
CA GLY A 388 16.43 5.33 10.53
C GLY A 388 16.44 5.23 12.06
N ALA A 389 16.69 4.04 12.59
CA ALA A 389 16.65 3.77 14.03
C ALA A 389 17.58 4.66 14.84
N ARG A 390 17.19 4.92 16.08
CA ARG A 390 18.04 5.53 17.10
C ARG A 390 18.70 4.45 17.93
N VAL A 391 19.94 4.70 18.35
CA VAL A 391 20.68 3.83 19.27
C VAL A 391 20.57 4.39 20.69
N ALA A 392 20.26 3.55 21.66
CA ALA A 392 20.21 3.92 23.08
C ALA A 392 20.29 2.67 23.98
N ASP A 393 20.81 2.82 25.20
CA ASP A 393 20.70 1.80 26.25
C ASP A 393 19.23 1.62 26.69
N ILE A 394 18.63 0.51 26.25
CA ILE A 394 17.23 0.16 26.53
C ILE A 394 17.09 -1.22 27.20
N ALA A 395 18.19 -1.84 27.59
CA ALA A 395 18.20 -3.09 28.31
C ALA A 395 18.16 -2.86 29.83
N GLU A 396 17.48 -3.75 30.57
CA GLU A 396 17.62 -3.81 32.02
C GLU A 396 19.07 -4.23 32.37
N SER A 397 19.69 -3.54 33.33
CA SER A 397 21.00 -3.94 33.84
C SER A 397 20.93 -5.34 34.43
N SER A 398 21.80 -6.24 33.99
CA SER A 398 21.90 -7.60 34.51
C SER A 398 22.16 -7.53 36.03
N ARG A 399 21.28 -8.11 36.84
CA ARG A 399 21.51 -8.29 38.28
C ARG A 399 22.49 -9.43 38.54
#